data_AF-A0A0B4V9A8-F1
#
_entry.id   AF-A0A0B4V9A8-F1
#
_cell.length_a   1.000
_cell.length_b   1.000
_cell.length_c   1.000
_cell.angle_alpha   90.00
_cell.angle_beta   90.00
_cell.angle_gamma   90.00
#
_symmetry.space_group_name_H-M   'P 1'
#
loop_
_entity.id
_entity.type
_entity.pdbx_description
1 polymer ?
#
loop_
_entity_poly.entity_id
_entity_poly.type
_entity_poly.pdbx_seq_one_letter_code
_entity_poly.pdbx_strand_id
1 'polypeptide(L)'
;LITVPLLIIEFYIILRAVTDTPPRVFVKLLVGSLVMLIFGYFGESGLVFGEPLVPFIIGMLGWIYIIYEIYAGETSGLSKSISSESVKSAYKTMRNIVVF
;
A
#
# COMPACT_ATOMS: atom_id res chain seq x y z
N LEU A 1 10.67 -4.83 6.10
CA LEU A 1 10.02 -3.51 6.22
C LEU A 1 10.06 -2.66 4.94
N ILE A 2 11.20 -2.51 4.24
CA ILE A 2 11.33 -1.57 3.09
C ILE A 2 10.72 -2.07 1.76
N THR A 3 10.62 -3.38 1.55
CA THR A 3 10.18 -3.95 0.27
C THR A 3 8.70 -3.69 -0.01
N VAL A 4 7.85 -3.66 1.02
CA VAL A 4 6.40 -3.43 0.88
C VAL A 4 6.09 -1.99 0.43
N PRO A 5 6.65 -0.92 1.06
CA PRO A 5 6.54 0.44 0.55
C PRO A 5 7.04 0.63 -0.88
N LEU A 6 8.18 0.02 -1.22
CA LEU A 6 8.78 0.16 -2.55
C LEU A 6 7.88 -0.48 -3.64
N LEU A 7 7.34 -1.67 -3.36
CA LEU A 7 6.40 -2.38 -4.25
C LEU A 7 5.15 -1.54 -4.57
N ILE A 8 4.64 -0.82 -3.59
CA ILE A 8 3.45 0.03 -3.73
C ILE A 8 3.73 1.26 -4.61
N ILE A 9 4.91 1.87 -4.47
CA ILE A 9 5.34 3.02 -5.27
C ILE A 9 5.57 2.61 -6.73
N GLU A 10 6.28 1.51 -6.95
CA GLU A 10 6.55 0.97 -8.28
C GLU A 10 5.24 0.62 -9.01
N PHE A 11 4.31 -0.03 -8.30
CA PHE A 11 2.97 -0.34 -8.78
C PHE A 11 2.20 0.91 -9.22
N TYR A 12 2.19 1.97 -8.41
CA TYR A 12 1.50 3.22 -8.74
C TYR A 12 2.08 3.89 -9.99
N ILE A 13 3.41 3.89 -10.15
CA ILE A 13 4.06 4.50 -11.32
C ILE A 13 3.65 3.76 -12.60
N ILE A 14 3.62 2.42 -12.57
CA ILE A 14 3.18 1.60 -13.71
C ILE A 14 1.71 1.86 -14.02
N LEU A 15 0.84 1.90 -13.00
CA LEU A 15 -0.59 2.19 -13.16
C LEU A 15 -0.85 3.57 -13.76
N ARG A 16 -0.13 4.59 -13.30
CA ARG A 16 -0.25 5.96 -13.79
C ARG A 16 0.25 6.11 -15.23
N ALA A 17 1.20 5.26 -15.66
CA ALA A 17 1.68 5.27 -17.03
C ALA A 17 0.64 4.73 -18.03
N VAL A 18 -0.25 3.83 -17.58
CA VAL A 18 -1.24 3.14 -18.43
C VAL A 18 -2.69 3.53 -18.15
N THR A 19 -2.94 4.32 -17.11
CA THR A 19 -4.28 4.79 -16.68
C THR A 19 -4.18 6.20 -16.11
N ASP A 20 -5.28 6.96 -16.17
CA ASP A 20 -5.38 8.26 -15.50
C ASP A 20 -5.61 8.09 -13.99
N THR A 21 -4.60 7.61 -13.27
CA THR A 21 -4.69 7.40 -11.82
C THR A 21 -4.56 8.75 -11.09
N PRO A 22 -5.52 9.12 -10.22
CA PRO A 22 -5.46 10.36 -9.46
C PRO A 22 -4.30 10.35 -8.45
N PRO A 23 -3.55 11.46 -8.31
CA PRO A 23 -2.45 11.61 -7.36
C PRO A 23 -2.83 11.34 -5.90
N ARG A 24 -4.11 11.47 -5.57
CA ARG A 24 -4.63 11.24 -4.22
C ARG A 24 -4.44 9.80 -3.74
N VAL A 25 -4.55 8.82 -4.64
CA VAL A 25 -4.35 7.40 -4.31
C VAL A 25 -2.90 7.15 -3.89
N PHE A 26 -1.94 7.76 -4.59
CA PHE A 26 -0.53 7.66 -4.21
C PHE A 26 -0.26 8.21 -2.83
N VAL A 27 -0.80 9.37 -2.49
CA VAL A 27 -0.58 9.99 -1.18
C VAL A 27 -1.16 9.13 -0.06
N LYS A 28 -2.35 8.54 -0.25
CA LYS A 28 -2.95 7.62 0.72
C LYS A 28 -2.08 6.38 0.95
N LEU A 29 -1.62 5.76 -0.14
CA LEU A 29 -0.74 4.59 -0.09
C LEU A 29 0.63 4.93 0.53
N LEU A 30 1.18 6.10 0.21
CA LEU A 30 2.45 6.60 0.77
C LEU A 30 2.33 6.81 2.28
N VAL A 31 1.26 7.45 2.74
CA VAL A 31 1.02 7.68 4.18
C VAL A 31 0.89 6.35 4.92
N GLY A 32 0.12 5.40 4.39
CA GLY A 32 0.03 4.05 4.99
C GLY A 32 1.39 3.37 5.08
N SER A 33 2.22 3.48 4.03
CA SER A 33 3.55 2.86 4.00
C SER A 33 4.54 3.51 4.96
N LEU A 34 4.46 4.83 5.15
CA LEU A 34 5.28 5.57 6.11
C LEU A 34 4.92 5.20 7.55
N VAL A 35 3.62 5.11 7.86
CA VAL A 35 3.14 4.62 9.15
C VAL A 35 3.69 3.22 9.40
N MET A 36 3.55 2.30 8.43
CA MET A 36 4.08 0.95 8.59
C MET A 36 5.60 0.91 8.82
N LEU A 37 6.38 1.72 8.12
CA LEU A 37 7.84 1.78 8.28
C LEU A 37 8.27 2.37 9.61
N ILE A 38 7.69 3.51 10.00
CA ILE A 38 8.05 4.24 11.22
C ILE A 38 7.71 3.40 12.44
N PHE A 39 6.50 2.84 12.48
CA PHE A 39 6.07 2.01 13.60
C PHE A 39 6.73 0.63 13.59
N GLY A 40 7.02 0.05 12.42
CA GLY A 40 7.85 -1.16 12.33
C GLY A 40 9.26 -0.94 12.89
N TYR A 41 9.92 0.18 12.53
CA TYR A 41 11.22 0.54 13.07
C TYR A 41 11.18 0.81 14.58
N PHE A 42 10.14 1.48 15.08
CA PHE A 42 9.97 1.68 16.52
C PHE A 42 9.72 0.38 17.29
N GLY A 43 9.01 -0.58 16.70
CA GLY A 43 8.86 -1.92 17.26
C GLY A 43 10.18 -2.70 17.31
N GLU A 44 11.00 -2.61 16.27
CA GLU A 44 12.30 -3.31 16.19
C GLU A 44 13.41 -2.63 17.03
N SER A 45 13.38 -1.31 17.17
CA SER A 45 14.40 -0.57 17.92
C SER A 45 14.16 -0.57 19.43
N GLY A 46 12.96 -0.90 19.90
CA GLY A 46 12.60 -0.86 21.32
C GLY A 46 12.67 0.55 21.94
N LEU A 47 12.86 1.58 21.11
CA LEU A 47 13.12 2.96 21.56
C LEU A 47 11.87 3.71 22.01
N VAL A 48 10.66 3.20 21.68
CA VAL A 48 9.40 3.93 21.89
C VAL A 48 8.33 3.01 22.47
N PHE A 49 7.54 3.55 23.41
CA PHE A 49 6.37 2.94 24.08
C PHE A 49 6.61 1.86 25.15
N GLY A 50 7.85 1.49 25.47
CA GLY A 50 8.14 0.55 26.57
C GLY A 50 7.76 -0.91 26.32
N GLU A 51 6.84 -1.18 25.37
CA GLU A 51 6.49 -2.51 24.88
C GLU A 51 6.38 -2.55 23.34
N PRO A 52 6.95 -3.58 22.67
CA PRO A 52 6.95 -3.69 21.21
C PRO A 52 5.56 -3.99 20.59
N LEU A 53 4.56 -4.37 21.40
CA LEU A 53 3.22 -4.69 20.93
C LEU A 53 2.44 -3.47 20.41
N VAL A 54 2.64 -2.30 21.04
CA VAL A 54 1.95 -1.06 20.65
C VAL A 54 2.35 -0.59 19.24
N PRO A 55 3.65 -0.41 18.93
CA PRO A 55 4.07 -0.06 17.57
C PRO A 55 3.70 -1.15 16.54
N PHE A 56 3.67 -2.42 16.94
CA PHE A 56 3.20 -3.50 16.06
C PHE A 56 1.73 -3.33 15.65
N ILE A 57 0.83 -3.04 16.60
CA ILE A 57 -0.60 -2.83 16.30
C ILE A 57 -0.80 -1.62 15.38
N ILE A 58 -0.05 -0.53 15.60
CA ILE A 58 -0.15 0.66 14.76
C ILE A 58 0.38 0.38 13.34
N GLY A 59 1.47 -0.38 13.21
CA GLY A 59 1.96 -0.85 11.91
C GLY A 59 0.93 -1.70 11.16
N MET A 60 0.23 -2.60 11.88
CA MET A 60 -0.85 -3.41 11.32
C MET A 60 -2.05 -2.58 10.85
N LEU A 61 -2.40 -1.50 11.56
CA LEU A 61 -3.45 -0.57 11.14
C LEU A 61 -3.08 0.15 9.83
N GLY A 62 -1.81 0.56 9.68
CA GLY A 62 -1.29 1.13 8.44
C GLY A 62 -1.39 0.16 7.25
N TRP A 63 -1.10 -1.12 7.48
CA TRP A 63 -1.25 -2.18 6.46
C TRP A 63 -2.72 -2.45 6.10
N ILE A 64 -3.61 -2.56 7.07
CA ILE A 64 -5.06 -2.74 6.83
C ILE A 64 -5.63 -1.55 6.05
N TYR A 65 -5.18 -0.33 6.35
CA TYR A 65 -5.57 0.86 5.60
C TYR A 65 -5.15 0.78 4.13
N ILE A 66 -3.93 0.32 3.83
CA ILE A 66 -3.46 0.08 2.46
C ILE A 66 -4.35 -0.94 1.74
N ILE A 67 -4.66 -2.07 2.38
CA ILE A 67 -5.54 -3.10 1.80
C ILE A 67 -6.93 -2.53 1.49
N TYR A 68 -7.51 -1.78 2.43
CA TYR A 68 -8.81 -1.13 2.25
C TYR A 68 -8.80 -0.20 1.03
N GLU A 69 -7.78 0.64 0.88
CA GLU A 69 -7.70 1.59 -0.24
C GLU A 69 -7.55 0.87 -1.61
N ILE A 70 -6.83 -0.26 -1.65
CA ILE A 70 -6.63 -1.02 -2.90
C ILE A 70 -7.89 -1.82 -3.29
N TYR A 71 -8.59 -2.43 -2.33
CA TYR A 71 -9.73 -3.32 -2.60
C TYR A 71 -11.07 -2.59 -2.66
N ALA A 72 -11.30 -1.62 -1.77
CA ALA A 72 -12.58 -0.93 -1.61
C ALA A 72 -12.49 0.58 -1.88
N GLY A 73 -11.27 1.14 -1.97
CA GLY A 73 -11.04 2.55 -2.27
C GLY A 73 -11.14 2.90 -3.77
N GLU A 74 -10.75 4.13 -4.09
CA GLU A 74 -10.86 4.75 -5.43
C GLU A 74 -10.18 3.89 -6.52
N THR A 75 -9.12 3.18 -6.17
CA THR A 75 -8.36 2.25 -7.03
C THR A 75 -9.19 1.11 -7.62
N SER A 76 -10.18 0.61 -6.88
CA SER A 76 -11.07 -0.45 -7.35
C SER A 76 -11.97 0.02 -8.52
N GLY A 77 -12.35 1.31 -8.50
CA GLY A 77 -13.10 1.96 -9.57
C GLY A 77 -12.25 2.18 -10.83
N LEU A 78 -10.99 2.59 -10.66
CA LEU A 78 -10.03 2.74 -11.77
C LEU A 78 -9.72 1.42 -12.47
N SER A 79 -9.70 0.29 -11.77
CA SER A 79 -9.52 -1.02 -12.42
C SER A 79 -10.63 -1.37 -13.43
N LYS A 80 -11.81 -0.74 -13.31
CA LYS A 80 -12.94 -0.92 -14.24
C LYS A 80 -12.79 -0.09 -15.50
N SER A 81 -12.03 1.01 -15.48
CA SER A 81 -11.76 1.86 -16.65
C SER A 81 -10.55 1.39 -17.47
N ILE A 82 -9.83 0.36 -17.01
CA ILE A 82 -8.71 -0.24 -17.75
C ILE A 82 -9.28 -1.09 -18.90
N SER A 83 -9.06 -0.64 -20.13
CA SER A 83 -9.48 -1.33 -21.36
C SER A 83 -8.58 -2.52 -21.74
N SER A 84 -7.34 -2.54 -21.25
CA SER A 84 -6.34 -3.58 -21.52
C SER A 84 -6.45 -4.76 -20.54
N GLU A 85 -6.75 -5.95 -21.05
CA GLU A 85 -6.81 -7.19 -20.23
C GLU A 85 -5.47 -7.53 -19.57
N SER A 86 -4.35 -7.27 -20.26
CA SER A 86 -3.00 -7.53 -19.75
C SER A 86 -2.70 -6.68 -18.51
N VAL A 87 -3.06 -5.39 -18.54
CA VAL A 87 -2.87 -4.47 -17.42
C VAL A 87 -3.81 -4.82 -16.26
N LYS A 88 -5.04 -5.25 -16.55
CA LYS A 88 -6.01 -5.68 -15.53
C LYS A 88 -5.58 -6.96 -14.80
N SER A 89 -4.98 -7.90 -15.54
CA SER A 89 -4.38 -9.11 -14.97
C SER A 89 -3.18 -8.76 -14.08
N ALA A 90 -2.26 -7.92 -14.58
CA ALA A 90 -1.10 -7.46 -13.82
C ALA A 90 -1.53 -6.71 -12.53
N TYR A 91 -2.56 -5.87 -12.61
CA TYR A 91 -3.16 -5.20 -11.44
C TYR A 91 -3.63 -6.20 -10.37
N LYS A 92 -4.37 -7.23 -10.80
CA LYS A 92 -4.91 -8.26 -9.90
C LYS A 92 -3.80 -9.06 -9.22
N THR A 93 -2.75 -9.42 -9.97
CA THR A 93 -1.59 -10.15 -9.44
C THR A 93 -0.80 -9.30 -8.47
N MET A 94 -0.49 -8.04 -8.82
CA MET A 94 0.27 -7.13 -7.95
C MET A 94 -0.50 -6.79 -6.67
N ARG A 95 -1.82 -6.61 -6.74
CA ARG A 95 -2.65 -6.45 -5.54
C ARG A 95 -2.54 -7.65 -4.59
N ASN A 96 -2.52 -8.86 -5.12
CA ASN A 96 -2.43 -10.06 -4.29
C ASN A 96 -1.07 -10.12 -3.55
N ILE A 97 0.03 -9.66 -4.16
CA ILE A 97 1.36 -9.61 -3.53
C ILE A 97 1.41 -8.65 -2.32
N VAL A 98 0.52 -7.67 -2.24
CA VAL A 98 0.44 -6.77 -1.06
C VAL A 98 -0.21 -7.46 0.15
N VAL A 99 -0.98 -8.52 -0.11
CA VAL A 99 -1.71 -9.30 0.91
C VAL A 99 -0.92 -10.53 1.36
N PHE A 100 -0.13 -11.13 0.47
CA PHE A 100 0.62 -12.39 0.65
C PHE A 100 2.12 -12.16 0.65
#